data_AF-A0A962Z3N6-F1
#
_entry.id   AF-A0A962Z3N6-F1
#
_cell.length_a   1.000
_cell.length_b   1.000
_cell.length_c   1.000
_cell.angle_alpha   90.00
_cell.angle_beta   90.00
_cell.angle_gamma   90.00
#
_symmetry.space_group_name_H-M   'P 1'
#
loop_
_entity.id
_entity.type
_entity.pdbx_description
1 polymer ?
#
loop_
_entity_poly.entity_id
_entity_poly.type
_entity_poly.pdbx_seq_one_letter_code
_entity_poly.pdbx_strand_id
1 'polypeptide(L)'
;MILLVSAVFALLITESGTAWTLRQTPGLLRPLGVEFSFSGSDGSLFERLQLKDVQLRSGETRFTAARLLLHWQPWAITEHTLHIKALELDAVQLVLPVPVERDAGAPEIPDIVLPIALRLDRFLLDRLQFEQGETHLTVTQAALAAQLNTQGLEIRDLHYAGGGVQLAGILKMQTTSPHTLAGELSAIVDQSLTGEQVGAVKASAVLAGAALQPEFDLSLTAPTELRLHGSLQLNRLQPGFNLTAEWPALSWPLQGVPAVTARSGRLQLQGETSAYQLELKTGLNGEGIPAGDVELAAEGNLKGINLQPLKLTVLEGGLQVTGKVDWDELVRWDLELLADHLNPGLYQPEWPGRIDGRIEISGSYGTQ
;
A
#
# COMPACT_ATOMS: atom_id res chain seq x y z
N MET A 1 -37.96 23.96 25.17
CA MET A 1 -36.79 23.45 24.40
C MET A 1 -35.48 23.68 25.16
N ILE A 2 -35.14 24.92 25.55
CA ILE A 2 -33.91 25.23 26.32
C ILE A 2 -33.78 24.39 27.59
N LEU A 3 -34.83 24.28 28.42
CA LEU A 3 -34.80 23.46 29.65
C LEU A 3 -34.57 21.95 29.40
N LEU A 4 -35.02 21.43 28.26
CA LEU A 4 -34.89 20.01 27.92
C LEU A 4 -33.48 19.71 27.40
N VAL A 5 -32.91 20.63 26.62
CA VAL A 5 -31.50 20.60 26.19
C VAL A 5 -30.58 20.75 27.41
N SER A 6 -30.87 21.67 28.33
CA SER A 6 -30.11 21.85 29.56
C SER A 6 -30.18 20.64 30.49
N ALA A 7 -31.33 19.95 30.58
CA ALA A 7 -31.47 18.73 31.37
C ALA A 7 -30.68 17.55 30.78
N VAL A 8 -30.68 17.40 29.44
CA VAL A 8 -29.85 16.40 28.75
C VAL A 8 -28.36 16.73 28.93
N PHE A 9 -27.96 17.99 28.81
CA PHE A 9 -26.58 18.43 29.09
C PHE A 9 -26.18 18.15 30.55
N ALA A 10 -27.04 18.46 31.53
CA ALA A 10 -26.77 18.22 32.94
C ALA A 10 -26.57 16.74 33.27
N LEU A 11 -27.32 15.84 32.62
CA LEU A 11 -27.15 14.40 32.76
C LEU A 11 -25.80 13.93 32.21
N LEU A 12 -25.39 14.43 31.04
CA LEU A 12 -24.14 14.03 30.40
C LEU A 12 -22.88 14.57 31.10
N ILE A 13 -23.02 15.65 31.89
CA ILE A 13 -21.91 16.22 32.67
C ILE A 13 -21.51 15.30 33.83
N THR A 14 -22.49 14.66 34.47
CA THR A 14 -22.24 13.81 35.64
C THR A 14 -21.91 12.38 35.24
N GLU A 15 -21.11 11.68 36.06
CA GLU A 15 -20.82 10.25 35.89
C GLU A 15 -22.10 9.41 35.98
N SER A 16 -22.94 9.67 36.98
CA SER A 16 -24.21 8.93 37.15
C SER A 16 -25.19 9.15 35.99
N GLY A 17 -25.29 10.38 35.48
CA GLY A 17 -26.14 10.69 34.33
C GLY A 17 -25.56 10.18 33.01
N THR A 18 -24.23 10.14 32.86
CA THR A 18 -23.55 9.47 31.76
C THR A 18 -23.84 7.97 31.79
N ALA A 19 -23.65 7.31 32.93
CA ALA A 19 -23.95 5.88 33.09
C ALA A 19 -25.44 5.56 32.86
N TRP A 20 -26.35 6.43 33.29
CA TRP A 20 -27.78 6.30 32.95
C TRP A 20 -28.00 6.42 31.44
N THR A 21 -27.41 7.41 30.77
CA THR A 21 -27.54 7.61 29.31
C THR A 21 -27.00 6.42 28.54
N LEU A 22 -25.81 5.93 28.90
CA LEU A 22 -25.17 4.78 28.25
C LEU A 22 -26.01 3.50 28.35
N ARG A 23 -26.78 3.33 29.43
CA ARG A 23 -27.72 2.20 29.56
C ARG A 23 -28.92 2.29 28.63
N GLN A 24 -29.26 3.48 28.12
CA GLN A 24 -30.32 3.65 27.13
C GLN A 24 -29.83 3.41 25.69
N THR A 25 -28.52 3.55 25.45
CA THR A 25 -27.90 3.43 24.12
C THR A 25 -28.25 2.14 23.37
N PRO A 26 -28.26 0.93 23.98
CA PRO A 26 -28.64 -0.29 23.27
C PRO A 26 -30.07 -0.25 22.70
N GLY A 27 -30.99 0.42 23.40
CA GLY A 27 -32.37 0.61 22.93
C GLY A 27 -32.49 1.55 21.73
N LEU A 28 -31.61 2.56 21.65
CA LEU A 28 -31.56 3.52 20.54
C LEU A 28 -30.90 2.92 19.29
N LEU A 29 -29.95 2.01 19.47
CA LEU A 29 -29.19 1.39 18.38
C LEU A 29 -29.88 0.16 17.78
N ARG A 30 -30.72 -0.54 18.56
CA ARG A 30 -31.44 -1.75 18.09
C ARG A 30 -32.25 -1.53 16.80
N PRO A 31 -33.00 -0.43 16.59
CA PRO A 31 -33.70 -0.17 15.33
C PRO A 31 -32.78 -0.03 14.12
N LEU A 32 -31.51 0.32 14.34
CA LEU A 32 -30.48 0.43 13.30
C LEU A 32 -29.80 -0.93 13.02
N GLY A 33 -30.24 -2.02 13.66
CA GLY A 33 -29.62 -3.34 13.56
C GLY A 33 -28.30 -3.47 14.31
N VAL A 34 -28.00 -2.52 15.22
CA VAL A 34 -26.76 -2.49 15.99
C VAL A 34 -27.04 -2.91 17.43
N GLU A 35 -26.42 -4.00 17.85
CA GLU A 35 -26.36 -4.43 19.24
C GLU A 35 -25.09 -3.86 19.88
N PHE A 36 -25.25 -3.16 20.99
CA PHE A 36 -24.16 -2.52 21.72
C PHE A 36 -24.23 -2.90 23.20
N SER A 37 -23.09 -3.27 23.78
CA SER A 37 -22.95 -3.55 25.20
C SER A 37 -21.56 -3.17 25.72
N PHE A 38 -21.43 -3.04 27.03
CA PHE A 38 -20.20 -2.76 27.76
C PHE A 38 -20.34 -3.30 29.19
N SER A 39 -19.22 -3.65 29.85
CA SER A 39 -19.23 -4.21 31.21
C SER A 39 -19.19 -3.13 32.29
N GLY A 40 -18.57 -1.99 31.99
CA GLY A 40 -18.43 -0.88 32.92
C GLY A 40 -18.12 0.44 32.21
N SER A 41 -18.45 1.54 32.88
CA SER A 41 -18.16 2.89 32.44
C SER A 41 -17.62 3.69 33.62
N ASP A 42 -16.53 4.42 33.41
CA ASP A 42 -15.93 5.33 34.38
C ASP A 42 -15.90 6.75 33.79
N GLY A 43 -16.13 7.77 34.61
CA GLY A 43 -16.06 9.18 34.19
C GLY A 43 -17.33 9.69 33.49
N SER A 44 -17.21 10.78 32.74
CA SER A 44 -18.36 11.47 32.13
C SER A 44 -18.17 11.76 30.65
N LEU A 45 -19.28 11.88 29.93
CA LEU A 45 -19.28 12.26 28.52
C LEU A 45 -18.81 13.70 28.28
N PHE A 46 -18.75 14.56 29.30
CA PHE A 46 -18.28 15.95 29.14
C PHE A 46 -16.80 16.13 29.40
N GLU A 47 -16.18 15.16 30.08
CA GLU A 47 -14.76 15.15 30.34
C GLU A 47 -14.13 13.97 29.60
N ARG A 48 -13.81 12.91 30.35
CA ARG A 48 -13.24 11.68 29.83
C ARG A 48 -14.17 10.54 30.20
N LEU A 49 -14.71 9.89 29.17
CA LEU A 49 -15.47 8.67 29.31
C LEU A 49 -14.54 7.49 29.02
N GLN A 50 -14.51 6.52 29.92
CA GLN A 50 -13.88 5.23 29.67
C GLN A 50 -14.93 4.12 29.73
N LEU A 51 -14.95 3.25 28.72
CA LEU A 51 -15.77 2.05 28.68
C LEU A 51 -14.88 0.81 28.75
N LYS A 52 -15.36 -0.22 29.43
CA LYS A 52 -14.71 -1.54 29.56
C LYS A 52 -15.51 -2.59 28.80
N ASP A 53 -14.80 -3.52 28.17
CA ASP A 53 -15.34 -4.65 27.42
C ASP A 53 -16.46 -4.24 26.46
N VAL A 54 -16.16 -3.24 25.62
CA VAL A 54 -17.10 -2.75 24.62
C VAL A 54 -17.33 -3.83 23.58
N GLN A 55 -18.58 -4.11 23.28
CA GLN A 55 -18.98 -5.04 22.23
C GLN A 55 -20.02 -4.38 21.35
N LEU A 56 -19.80 -4.44 20.04
CA LEU A 56 -20.71 -3.95 19.03
C LEU A 56 -20.89 -5.05 17.97
N ARG A 57 -22.15 -5.37 17.66
CA ARG A 57 -22.51 -6.31 16.60
C ARG A 57 -23.50 -5.66 15.65
N SER A 58 -23.21 -5.72 14.36
CA SER A 58 -24.07 -5.19 13.30
C SER A 58 -24.07 -6.15 12.13
N GLY A 59 -25.13 -6.94 11.98
CA GLY A 59 -25.15 -8.07 11.06
C GLY A 59 -24.08 -9.11 11.41
N GLU A 60 -23.18 -9.38 10.47
CA GLU A 60 -22.03 -10.29 10.65
C GLU A 60 -20.79 -9.57 11.19
N THR A 61 -20.77 -8.23 11.15
CA THR A 61 -19.66 -7.46 11.69
C THR A 61 -19.67 -7.52 13.21
N ARG A 62 -18.54 -7.90 13.80
CA ARG A 62 -18.30 -7.89 15.24
C ARG A 62 -17.11 -7.01 15.56
N PHE A 63 -17.31 -6.07 16.46
CA PHE A 63 -16.27 -5.23 17.03
C PHE A 63 -16.24 -5.45 18.54
N THR A 64 -15.06 -5.72 19.08
CA THR A 64 -14.84 -5.73 20.53
C THR A 64 -13.62 -4.91 20.87
N ALA A 65 -13.63 -4.29 22.06
CA ALA A 65 -12.47 -3.58 22.60
C ALA A 65 -12.44 -3.77 24.12
N ALA A 66 -11.29 -4.13 24.68
CA ALA A 66 -11.13 -4.27 26.12
C ALA A 66 -11.30 -2.92 26.83
N ARG A 67 -10.79 -1.86 26.21
CA ARG A 67 -10.93 -0.48 26.69
C ARG A 67 -11.21 0.47 25.53
N LEU A 68 -12.16 1.37 25.74
CA LEU A 68 -12.40 2.54 24.89
C LEU A 68 -12.33 3.78 25.78
N LEU A 69 -11.47 4.73 25.44
CA LEU A 69 -11.41 6.04 26.07
C LEU A 69 -11.81 7.11 25.07
N LEU A 70 -12.79 7.94 25.43
CA LEU A 70 -13.24 9.08 24.68
C LEU A 70 -13.07 10.36 25.52
N HIS A 71 -12.35 11.33 24.98
CA HIS A 71 -12.31 12.70 25.48
C HIS A 71 -12.63 13.61 24.31
N TRP A 72 -13.73 14.35 24.41
CA TRP A 72 -14.21 15.23 23.35
C TRP A 72 -14.70 16.55 23.93
N GLN A 73 -15.01 17.51 23.06
CA GLN A 73 -15.56 18.81 23.43
C GLN A 73 -17.02 18.90 22.98
N PRO A 74 -17.99 18.62 23.86
CA PRO A 74 -19.40 18.64 23.49
C PRO A 74 -19.89 19.99 22.97
N TRP A 75 -19.32 21.10 23.47
CA TRP A 75 -19.70 22.45 23.06
C TRP A 75 -19.22 22.80 21.65
N ALA A 76 -18.19 22.14 21.11
CA ALA A 76 -17.74 22.39 19.73
C ALA A 76 -18.82 22.09 18.68
N ILE A 77 -19.86 21.32 19.06
CA ILE A 77 -21.00 21.05 18.18
C ILE A 77 -21.79 22.33 17.82
N THR A 78 -21.78 23.36 18.68
CA THR A 78 -22.40 24.66 18.35
C THR A 78 -21.65 25.40 17.25
N GLU A 79 -20.38 25.05 17.06
CA GLU A 79 -19.51 25.51 15.97
C GLU A 79 -19.52 24.53 14.79
N HIS A 80 -20.54 23.65 14.71
CA HIS A 80 -20.67 22.62 13.67
C HIS A 80 -19.46 21.67 13.58
N THR A 81 -18.77 21.45 14.70
CA THR A 81 -17.57 20.62 14.74
C THR A 81 -17.70 19.53 15.82
N LEU A 82 -17.55 18.27 15.41
CA LEU A 82 -17.29 17.16 16.32
C LEU A 82 -15.79 17.16 16.67
N HIS A 83 -15.44 17.77 17.79
CA HIS A 83 -14.04 17.83 18.24
C HIS A 83 -13.74 16.77 19.30
N ILE A 84 -13.01 15.74 18.88
CA ILE A 84 -12.48 14.66 19.72
C ILE A 84 -11.02 14.97 20.05
N LYS A 85 -10.71 15.18 21.33
CA LYS A 85 -9.35 15.42 21.81
C LYS A 85 -8.55 14.13 21.92
N ALA A 86 -9.19 13.04 22.31
CA ALA A 86 -8.58 11.72 22.35
C ALA A 86 -9.62 10.62 22.13
N LEU A 87 -9.32 9.70 21.23
CA LEU A 87 -9.97 8.40 21.10
C LEU A 87 -8.89 7.33 21.24
N GLU A 88 -8.94 6.55 22.31
CA GLU A 88 -7.99 5.45 22.53
C GLU A 88 -8.75 4.12 22.59
N LEU A 89 -8.22 3.12 21.92
CA LEU A 89 -8.78 1.77 21.85
C LEU A 89 -7.68 0.76 22.17
N ASP A 90 -7.97 -0.16 23.09
CA ASP A 90 -7.03 -1.23 23.45
C ASP A 90 -7.63 -2.61 23.17
N ALA A 91 -6.78 -3.51 22.68
CA ALA A 91 -7.07 -4.91 22.40
C ALA A 91 -8.37 -5.06 21.60
N VAL A 92 -8.38 -4.48 20.41
CA VAL A 92 -9.52 -4.51 19.50
C VAL A 92 -9.55 -5.82 18.74
N GLN A 93 -10.75 -6.40 18.61
CA GLN A 93 -11.01 -7.46 17.64
C GLN A 93 -12.10 -6.99 16.68
N LEU A 94 -11.79 -6.99 15.39
CA LEU A 94 -12.72 -6.62 14.33
C LEU A 94 -12.87 -7.79 13.38
N VAL A 95 -14.07 -8.36 13.35
CA VAL A 95 -14.47 -9.40 12.40
C VAL A 95 -15.40 -8.78 11.39
N LEU A 96 -15.01 -8.79 10.12
CA LEU A 96 -15.85 -8.34 9.00
C LEU A 96 -16.37 -9.52 8.19
N PRO A 97 -17.58 -9.40 7.60
CA PRO A 97 -18.05 -10.38 6.62
C PRO A 97 -17.15 -10.43 5.39
N VAL A 98 -17.12 -11.58 4.73
CA VAL A 98 -16.45 -11.73 3.43
C VAL A 98 -17.18 -10.83 2.41
N PRO A 99 -16.47 -9.98 1.65
CA PRO A 99 -17.10 -9.14 0.64
C PRO A 99 -17.83 -10.01 -0.38
N VAL A 100 -19.08 -9.70 -0.66
CA VAL A 100 -19.81 -10.33 -1.76
C VAL A 100 -19.29 -9.70 -3.06
N GLU A 101 -18.78 -10.53 -3.98
CA GLU A 101 -18.43 -10.09 -5.34
C GLU A 101 -19.64 -9.42 -5.98
N ARG A 102 -19.49 -8.12 -6.26
CA ARG A 102 -20.43 -7.34 -7.06
C ARG A 102 -19.75 -7.03 -8.38
N ASP A 103 -20.52 -6.97 -9.46
CA ASP A 103 -20.03 -6.45 -10.74
C ASP A 103 -19.42 -5.06 -10.50
N ALA A 104 -18.09 -5.00 -10.57
CA ALA A 104 -17.35 -3.79 -10.27
C ALA A 104 -17.38 -2.88 -11.49
N GLY A 105 -17.99 -1.69 -11.34
CA GLY A 105 -17.82 -0.58 -12.27
C GLY A 105 -16.44 0.07 -12.13
N ALA A 106 -16.16 1.06 -12.97
CA ALA A 106 -14.97 1.89 -12.79
C ALA A 106 -15.00 2.53 -11.39
N PRO A 107 -13.86 2.59 -10.67
CA PRO A 107 -13.80 3.24 -9.36
C PRO A 107 -14.21 4.71 -9.44
N GLU A 108 -15.11 5.12 -8.56
CA GLU A 108 -15.52 6.52 -8.39
C GLU A 108 -15.40 6.92 -6.92
N ILE A 109 -14.95 8.15 -6.67
CA ILE A 109 -14.90 8.73 -5.32
C ILE A 109 -16.05 9.73 -5.23
N PRO A 110 -17.03 9.54 -4.33
CA PRO A 110 -18.11 10.50 -4.16
C PRO A 110 -17.64 11.75 -3.42
N ASP A 111 -18.27 12.88 -3.72
CA ASP A 111 -18.10 14.12 -2.96
C ASP A 111 -18.50 13.91 -1.49
N ILE A 112 -17.59 14.28 -0.59
CA ILE A 112 -17.79 14.15 0.85
C ILE A 112 -18.47 15.43 1.36
N VAL A 113 -19.80 15.40 1.41
CA VAL A 113 -20.61 16.49 1.99
C VAL A 113 -20.80 16.25 3.48
N LEU A 114 -20.23 17.11 4.31
CA LEU A 114 -20.22 16.94 5.77
C LEU A 114 -21.24 17.87 6.44
N PRO A 115 -22.22 17.32 7.18
CA PRO A 115 -23.13 18.15 7.98
C PRO A 115 -22.43 18.79 9.18
N ILE A 116 -21.36 18.16 9.68
CA ILE A 116 -20.48 18.65 10.75
C ILE A 116 -19.04 18.35 10.38
N ALA A 117 -18.14 19.29 10.65
CA ALA A 117 -16.70 19.03 10.57
C ALA A 117 -16.29 18.05 11.67
N LEU A 118 -15.24 17.26 11.42
CA LEU A 118 -14.63 16.36 12.39
C LEU A 118 -13.21 16.83 12.66
N ARG A 119 -12.84 16.92 13.94
CA ARG A 119 -11.47 17.15 14.38
C ARG A 119 -11.11 16.10 15.42
N LEU A 120 -10.03 15.38 15.17
CA LEU A 120 -9.48 14.33 16.01
C LEU A 120 -8.03 14.69 16.34
N ASP A 121 -7.79 15.24 17.53
CA ASP A 121 -6.43 15.64 17.92
C ASP A 121 -5.53 14.43 18.16
N ARG A 122 -6.10 13.30 18.60
CA ARG A 122 -5.35 12.07 18.87
C ARG A 122 -6.24 10.84 18.76
N PHE A 123 -5.85 9.94 17.87
CA PHE A 123 -6.27 8.56 17.83
C PHE A 123 -5.13 7.67 18.27
N LEU A 124 -5.41 6.71 19.15
CA LEU A 124 -4.47 5.65 19.51
C LEU A 124 -5.20 4.31 19.49
N LEU A 125 -4.58 3.34 18.86
CA LEU A 125 -5.01 1.95 18.80
C LEU A 125 -3.84 1.10 19.29
N ASP A 126 -3.99 0.46 20.45
CA ASP A 126 -3.04 -0.50 20.96
C ASP A 126 -3.59 -1.92 20.76
N ARG A 127 -2.96 -2.64 19.82
CA ARG A 127 -3.36 -3.96 19.33
C ARG A 127 -4.75 -4.02 18.70
N LEU A 128 -4.78 -4.34 17.41
CA LEU A 128 -5.99 -4.73 16.70
C LEU A 128 -5.77 -6.05 15.98
N GLN A 129 -6.71 -6.96 16.16
CA GLN A 129 -6.84 -8.20 15.41
C GLN A 129 -7.98 -8.02 14.41
N PHE A 130 -7.65 -8.11 13.14
CA PHE A 130 -8.59 -8.05 12.04
C PHE A 130 -8.79 -9.44 11.45
N GLU A 131 -10.04 -9.83 11.28
CA GLU A 131 -10.43 -11.10 10.68
C GLU A 131 -11.46 -10.86 9.58
N GLN A 132 -11.16 -11.33 8.37
CA GLN A 132 -12.09 -11.34 7.24
C GLN A 132 -11.87 -12.57 6.37
N GLY A 133 -12.77 -13.55 6.47
CA GLY A 133 -12.58 -14.85 5.83
C GLY A 133 -11.32 -15.54 6.37
N GLU A 134 -10.39 -15.87 5.48
CA GLU A 134 -9.08 -16.45 5.83
C GLU A 134 -8.00 -15.39 6.12
N THR A 135 -8.32 -14.11 5.90
CA THR A 135 -7.37 -13.02 6.13
C THR A 135 -7.33 -12.67 7.61
N HIS A 136 -6.16 -12.88 8.22
CA HIS A 136 -5.85 -12.47 9.58
C HIS A 136 -4.74 -11.42 9.57
N LEU A 137 -5.04 -10.21 10.07
CA LEU A 137 -4.07 -9.13 10.17
C LEU A 137 -3.95 -8.65 11.61
N THR A 138 -2.72 -8.53 12.09
CA THR A 138 -2.43 -7.99 13.42
C THR A 138 -1.76 -6.64 13.29
N VAL A 139 -2.44 -5.61 13.80
CA VAL A 139 -1.88 -4.28 14.01
C VAL A 139 -1.38 -4.23 15.43
N THR A 140 -0.09 -3.96 15.64
CA THR A 140 0.48 -3.77 16.97
C THR A 140 0.10 -2.41 17.52
N GLN A 141 0.24 -1.37 16.69
CA GLN A 141 -0.10 0.00 17.06
C GLN A 141 -0.55 0.79 15.83
N ALA A 142 -1.57 1.64 16.01
CA ALA A 142 -1.86 2.72 15.07
C ALA A 142 -2.11 4.02 15.83
N ALA A 143 -1.64 5.13 15.27
CA ALA A 143 -1.85 6.47 15.79
C ALA A 143 -2.05 7.45 14.63
N LEU A 144 -2.87 8.46 14.84
CA LEU A 144 -3.01 9.60 13.93
C LEU A 144 -3.71 10.76 14.61
N ALA A 145 -3.57 11.95 14.03
CA ALA A 145 -4.50 13.05 14.17
C ALA A 145 -5.22 13.25 12.84
N ALA A 146 -6.50 13.63 12.86
CA ALA A 146 -7.26 13.86 11.65
C ALA A 146 -8.13 15.11 11.74
N GLN A 147 -8.30 15.78 10.61
CA GLN A 147 -9.28 16.85 10.45
C GLN A 147 -10.01 16.62 9.14
N LEU A 148 -11.33 16.73 9.18
CA LEU A 148 -12.19 16.54 8.02
C LEU A 148 -13.23 17.67 8.01
N ASN A 149 -13.16 18.55 7.02
CA ASN A 149 -14.07 19.68 6.86
C ASN A 149 -14.43 19.89 5.38
N THR A 150 -15.09 20.99 5.05
CA THR A 150 -15.48 21.32 3.67
C THR A 150 -14.29 21.55 2.73
N GLN A 151 -13.09 21.81 3.25
CA GLN A 151 -11.89 22.04 2.44
C GLN A 151 -11.15 20.73 2.13
N GLY A 152 -11.17 19.78 3.05
CA GLY A 152 -10.44 18.54 2.87
C GLY A 152 -10.40 17.64 4.11
N LEU A 153 -9.88 16.44 3.87
CA LEU A 153 -9.34 15.52 4.87
C LEU A 153 -7.84 15.81 5.03
N GLU A 154 -7.38 15.98 6.26
CA GLU A 154 -5.97 16.03 6.62
C GLU A 154 -5.72 14.97 7.70
N ILE A 155 -4.75 14.09 7.45
CA ILE A 155 -4.23 13.12 8.41
C ILE A 155 -2.80 13.54 8.73
N ARG A 156 -2.51 13.74 10.02
CA ARG A 156 -1.20 14.07 10.54
C ARG A 156 -0.75 13.02 11.54
N ASP A 157 0.55 12.99 11.81
CA ASP A 157 1.16 12.09 12.79
C ASP A 157 0.72 10.64 12.57
N LEU A 158 0.49 10.26 11.30
CA LEU A 158 0.13 8.90 10.95
C LEU A 158 1.29 8.02 11.37
N HIS A 159 0.99 7.01 12.17
CA HIS A 159 1.91 5.97 12.54
C HIS A 159 1.14 4.65 12.53
N TYR A 160 1.73 3.65 11.91
CA TYR A 160 1.26 2.28 11.88
C TYR A 160 2.45 1.36 12.16
N ALA A 161 2.24 0.35 13.00
CA ALA A 161 3.16 -0.75 13.18
C ALA A 161 2.37 -2.06 13.30
N GLY A 162 2.68 -3.03 12.46
CA GLY A 162 2.01 -4.32 12.46
C GLY A 162 2.53 -5.23 11.36
N GLY A 163 2.57 -6.53 11.64
CA GLY A 163 2.95 -7.56 10.65
C GLY A 163 4.34 -7.38 10.03
N GLY A 164 5.30 -6.76 10.72
CA GLY A 164 6.64 -6.48 10.17
C GLY A 164 6.71 -5.24 9.27
N VAL A 165 5.67 -4.40 9.28
CA VAL A 165 5.64 -3.11 8.56
C VAL A 165 5.48 -1.99 9.56
N GLN A 166 6.29 -0.95 9.42
CA GLN A 166 6.10 0.34 10.07
C GLN A 166 5.85 1.38 8.99
N LEU A 167 4.82 2.20 9.16
CA LEU A 167 4.48 3.27 8.22
C LEU A 167 4.23 4.55 9.01
N ALA A 168 4.77 5.66 8.52
CA ALA A 168 4.53 6.97 9.10
C ALA A 168 4.36 8.03 8.02
N GLY A 169 3.60 9.09 8.32
CA GLY A 169 3.50 10.19 7.37
C GLY A 169 2.37 11.18 7.60
N ILE A 170 2.10 11.94 6.54
CA ILE A 170 1.04 12.94 6.47
C ILE A 170 0.31 12.80 5.14
N LEU A 171 -1.00 12.97 5.16
CA LEU A 171 -1.87 12.87 3.98
C LEU A 171 -2.89 14.00 3.99
N LYS A 172 -3.17 14.56 2.82
CA LYS A 172 -4.19 15.57 2.58
C LYS A 172 -4.99 15.21 1.35
N MET A 173 -6.30 15.35 1.41
CA MET A 173 -7.18 15.09 0.28
C MET A 173 -8.31 16.11 0.24
N GLN A 174 -8.63 16.64 -0.94
CA GLN A 174 -9.83 17.46 -1.12
C GLN A 174 -11.10 16.60 -1.02
N THR A 175 -12.12 17.11 -0.35
CA THR A 175 -13.40 16.40 -0.16
C THR A 175 -14.30 16.45 -1.38
N THR A 176 -14.04 17.36 -2.32
CA THR A 176 -14.78 17.49 -3.58
C THR A 176 -13.88 17.17 -4.76
N SER A 177 -14.49 16.77 -5.87
CA SER A 177 -13.81 16.59 -7.15
C SER A 177 -12.87 17.78 -7.47
N PRO A 178 -11.61 17.53 -7.90
CA PRO A 178 -11.06 16.24 -8.36
C PRO A 178 -10.46 15.35 -7.26
N HIS A 179 -10.74 15.61 -5.99
CA HIS A 179 -10.17 14.87 -4.85
C HIS A 179 -8.64 14.84 -4.87
N THR A 180 -8.01 16.00 -5.08
CA THR A 180 -6.56 16.10 -5.11
C THR A 180 -5.98 15.57 -3.80
N LEU A 181 -5.10 14.58 -3.90
CA LEU A 181 -4.33 13.97 -2.82
C LEU A 181 -2.92 14.60 -2.81
N ALA A 182 -2.39 14.82 -1.62
CA ALA A 182 -0.99 15.12 -1.41
C ALA A 182 -0.51 14.46 -0.13
N GLY A 183 0.73 13.97 -0.10
CA GLY A 183 1.26 13.40 1.12
C GLY A 183 2.71 12.98 1.05
N GLU A 184 3.26 12.76 2.23
CA GLU A 184 4.60 12.25 2.43
C GLU A 184 4.49 11.05 3.36
N LEU A 185 4.99 9.91 2.90
CA LEU A 185 4.97 8.65 3.61
C LEU A 185 6.39 8.13 3.76
N SER A 186 6.64 7.42 4.85
CA SER A 186 7.83 6.63 5.08
C SER A 186 7.42 5.25 5.54
N ALA A 187 8.12 4.23 5.08
CA ALA A 187 7.85 2.85 5.42
C ALA A 187 9.16 2.12 5.73
N ILE A 188 9.09 1.26 6.74
CA ILE A 188 10.11 0.26 7.05
C ILE A 188 9.44 -1.09 6.97
N VAL A 189 9.97 -1.98 6.14
CA VAL A 189 9.52 -3.36 6.03
C VAL A 189 10.63 -4.25 6.57
N ASP A 190 10.31 -5.02 7.61
CA ASP A 190 11.25 -5.87 8.31
C ASP A 190 11.69 -7.05 7.44
N GLN A 191 12.90 -7.53 7.72
CA GLN A 191 13.48 -8.69 7.03
C GLN A 191 12.66 -9.97 7.17
N SER A 192 11.78 -10.05 8.16
CA SER A 192 10.85 -11.18 8.32
C SER A 192 9.88 -11.31 7.14
N LEU A 193 9.61 -10.21 6.42
CA LEU A 193 8.76 -10.19 5.24
C LEU A 193 9.55 -10.27 3.93
N THR A 194 10.73 -9.64 3.88
CA THR A 194 11.51 -9.51 2.65
C THR A 194 12.55 -10.62 2.48
N GLY A 195 12.85 -11.38 3.54
CA GLY A 195 13.80 -12.50 3.54
C GLY A 195 15.27 -12.07 3.63
N GLU A 196 16.17 -13.01 3.87
CA GLU A 196 17.60 -12.72 4.11
C GLU A 196 18.32 -12.12 2.89
N GLN A 197 17.89 -12.46 1.67
CA GLN A 197 18.49 -11.96 0.43
C GLN A 197 18.21 -10.48 0.18
N VAL A 198 17.17 -9.93 0.81
CA VAL A 198 16.77 -8.52 0.70
C VAL A 198 17.04 -7.77 2.00
N GLY A 199 16.70 -8.39 3.13
CA GLY A 199 16.63 -7.85 4.47
C GLY A 199 15.79 -6.57 4.59
N ALA A 200 15.98 -5.79 5.66
CA ALA A 200 15.08 -4.69 5.96
C ALA A 200 15.07 -3.61 4.86
N VAL A 201 13.87 -3.22 4.41
CA VAL A 201 13.62 -2.26 3.34
C VAL A 201 13.16 -0.95 3.97
N LYS A 202 13.77 0.17 3.59
CA LYS A 202 13.33 1.50 4.01
C LYS A 202 13.01 2.35 2.79
N ALA A 203 11.79 2.86 2.72
CA ALA A 203 11.33 3.67 1.62
C ALA A 203 10.65 4.96 2.12
N SER A 204 10.74 6.00 1.32
CA SER A 204 9.92 7.21 1.44
C SER A 204 9.17 7.43 0.14
N ALA A 205 7.94 7.92 0.23
CA ALA A 205 7.12 8.23 -0.94
C ALA A 205 6.50 9.61 -0.79
N VAL A 206 6.52 10.39 -1.88
CA VAL A 206 5.69 11.58 -2.04
C VAL A 206 4.54 11.21 -2.95
N LEU A 207 3.33 11.58 -2.56
CA LEU A 207 2.09 11.36 -3.31
C LEU A 207 1.51 12.72 -3.71
N ALA A 208 1.00 12.83 -4.93
CA ALA A 208 0.36 14.03 -5.46
C ALA A 208 -0.72 13.67 -6.50
N GLY A 209 -1.45 14.67 -6.98
CA GLY A 209 -2.41 14.51 -8.09
C GLY A 209 -3.83 14.14 -7.63
N ALA A 210 -4.71 13.85 -8.59
CA ALA A 210 -6.08 13.43 -8.27
C ALA A 210 -6.06 12.03 -7.65
N ALA A 211 -6.94 11.73 -6.67
CA ALA A 211 -6.92 10.43 -5.98
C ALA A 211 -7.11 9.22 -6.92
N LEU A 212 -7.79 9.39 -8.06
CA LEU A 212 -7.92 8.37 -9.10
C LEU A 212 -6.88 8.49 -10.24
N GLN A 213 -6.03 9.50 -10.20
CA GLN A 213 -4.87 9.65 -11.09
C GLN A 213 -3.63 10.07 -10.29
N PRO A 214 -3.21 9.28 -9.29
CA PRO A 214 -2.14 9.68 -8.40
C PRO A 214 -0.80 9.66 -9.14
N GLU A 215 0.00 10.67 -8.86
CA GLU A 215 1.42 10.74 -9.17
C GLU A 215 2.20 10.43 -7.89
N PHE A 216 3.33 9.75 -8.04
CA PHE A 216 4.14 9.40 -6.89
C PHE A 216 5.62 9.36 -7.22
N ASP A 217 6.43 9.73 -6.22
CA ASP A 217 7.87 9.60 -6.21
C ASP A 217 8.25 8.75 -4.99
N LEU A 218 8.66 7.51 -5.23
CA LEU A 218 9.12 6.57 -4.22
C LEU A 218 10.64 6.45 -4.27
N SER A 219 11.29 6.62 -3.13
CA SER A 219 12.73 6.44 -2.95
C SER A 219 12.97 5.35 -1.92
N LEU A 220 13.55 4.24 -2.37
CA LEU A 220 14.15 3.24 -1.50
C LEU A 220 15.53 3.74 -1.06
N THR A 221 15.79 3.71 0.24
CA THR A 221 17.03 4.20 0.87
C THR A 221 17.85 3.08 1.52
N ALA A 222 17.24 1.92 1.75
CA ALA A 222 17.92 0.72 2.23
C ALA A 222 17.18 -0.54 1.73
N PRO A 223 17.89 -1.65 1.44
CA PRO A 223 19.35 -1.80 1.53
C PRO A 223 20.12 -1.12 0.40
N THR A 224 19.45 -0.75 -0.69
CA THR A 224 20.04 -0.08 -1.85
C THR A 224 19.21 1.13 -2.25
N GLU A 225 19.82 2.05 -3.01
CA GLU A 225 19.11 3.18 -3.62
C GLU A 225 18.35 2.69 -4.85
N LEU A 226 17.05 2.95 -4.87
CA LEU A 226 16.19 2.76 -6.03
C LEU A 226 15.13 3.86 -6.01
N ARG A 227 14.93 4.52 -7.14
CA ARG A 227 13.86 5.50 -7.30
C ARG A 227 12.83 4.94 -8.24
N LEU A 228 11.57 5.05 -7.87
CA LEU A 228 10.43 4.70 -8.69
C LEU A 228 9.53 5.92 -8.72
N HIS A 229 9.32 6.49 -9.90
CA HIS A 229 8.36 7.57 -10.07
C HIS A 229 7.35 7.19 -11.14
N GLY A 230 6.14 7.70 -11.04
CA GLY A 230 5.12 7.36 -12.00
C GLY A 230 3.74 7.92 -11.71
N SER A 231 2.82 7.57 -12.60
CA SER A 231 1.41 7.91 -12.47
C SER A 231 0.52 6.70 -12.73
N LEU A 232 -0.63 6.68 -12.08
CA LEU A 232 -1.67 5.66 -12.27
C LEU A 232 -2.93 6.29 -12.85
N GLN A 233 -3.76 5.51 -13.52
CA GLN A 233 -5.08 5.90 -14.02
C GLN A 233 -6.11 4.90 -13.51
N LEU A 234 -6.64 5.16 -12.31
CA LEU A 234 -7.51 4.27 -11.54
C LEU A 234 -9.00 4.48 -11.83
N ASN A 235 -9.37 5.48 -12.62
CA ASN A 235 -10.76 5.78 -13.01
C ASN A 235 -11.29 4.89 -14.15
N ARG A 236 -10.75 3.67 -14.29
CA ARG A 236 -11.05 2.71 -15.36
C ARG A 236 -11.05 1.29 -14.79
N LEU A 237 -11.71 0.36 -15.47
CA LEU A 237 -11.71 -1.06 -15.09
C LEU A 237 -10.32 -1.72 -15.20
N GLN A 238 -9.53 -1.30 -16.20
CA GLN A 238 -8.13 -1.69 -16.33
C GLN A 238 -7.27 -0.46 -16.05
N PRO A 239 -6.58 -0.41 -14.90
CA PRO A 239 -5.76 0.72 -14.57
C PRO A 239 -4.63 0.93 -15.57
N GLY A 240 -4.50 2.16 -16.04
CA GLY A 240 -3.33 2.59 -16.80
C GLY A 240 -2.19 2.95 -15.85
N PHE A 241 -0.96 2.82 -16.32
CA PHE A 241 0.24 3.20 -15.56
C PHE A 241 1.32 3.76 -16.48
N ASN A 242 2.14 4.65 -15.92
CA ASN A 242 3.43 5.06 -16.48
C ASN A 242 4.42 5.09 -15.33
N LEU A 243 5.36 4.15 -15.33
CA LEU A 243 6.30 3.90 -14.26
C LEU A 243 7.72 3.99 -14.82
N THR A 244 8.58 4.71 -14.11
CA THR A 244 10.01 4.72 -14.36
C THR A 244 10.73 4.35 -13.07
N ALA A 245 11.49 3.27 -13.10
CA ALA A 245 12.42 2.89 -12.05
C ALA A 245 13.86 3.18 -12.48
N GLU A 246 14.64 3.77 -11.58
CA GLU A 246 16.05 4.10 -11.79
C GLU A 246 16.87 3.62 -10.60
N TRP A 247 18.04 3.07 -10.88
CA TRP A 247 18.98 2.64 -9.86
C TRP A 247 20.43 2.92 -10.27
N PRO A 248 21.27 3.43 -9.36
CA PRO A 248 22.70 3.59 -9.63
C PRO A 248 23.43 2.25 -9.67
N ALA A 249 23.09 1.35 -8.74
CA ALA A 249 23.62 0.00 -8.67
C ALA A 249 22.61 -0.89 -7.90
N LEU A 250 22.18 -1.97 -8.54
CA LEU A 250 21.29 -2.95 -7.95
C LEU A 250 21.98 -4.30 -8.01
N SER A 251 22.32 -4.86 -6.85
CA SER A 251 22.99 -6.15 -6.80
C SER A 251 22.05 -7.22 -6.26
N TRP A 252 22.17 -8.44 -6.76
CA TRP A 252 21.42 -9.58 -6.24
C TRP A 252 22.38 -10.69 -5.76
N PRO A 253 22.18 -11.23 -4.55
CA PRO A 253 21.30 -10.74 -3.49
C PRO A 253 21.60 -9.29 -3.05
N LEU A 254 20.60 -8.59 -2.50
CA LEU A 254 20.75 -7.20 -2.05
C LEU A 254 21.53 -7.08 -0.73
N GLN A 255 21.61 -8.19 0.01
CA GLN A 255 22.48 -8.33 1.18
C GLN A 255 23.41 -9.53 1.03
N GLY A 256 24.64 -9.40 1.50
CA GLY A 256 25.66 -10.43 1.40
C GLY A 256 26.53 -10.27 0.15
N VAL A 257 27.02 -11.39 -0.39
CA VAL A 257 27.91 -11.40 -1.56
C VAL A 257 27.06 -11.39 -2.83
N PRO A 258 27.17 -10.36 -3.68
CA PRO A 258 26.36 -10.25 -4.88
C PRO A 258 26.86 -11.20 -5.98
N ALA A 259 25.95 -11.99 -6.55
CA ALA A 259 26.22 -12.84 -7.70
C ALA A 259 26.12 -12.07 -9.02
N VAL A 260 25.21 -11.09 -9.08
CA VAL A 260 25.00 -10.23 -10.25
C VAL A 260 24.75 -8.79 -9.80
N THR A 261 25.26 -7.84 -10.56
CA THR A 261 25.05 -6.40 -10.36
C THR A 261 24.56 -5.77 -11.66
N ALA A 262 23.42 -5.07 -11.55
CA ALA A 262 22.88 -4.18 -12.56
C ALA A 262 23.33 -2.74 -12.25
N ARG A 263 24.12 -2.14 -13.14
CA ARG A 263 24.73 -0.81 -12.97
C ARG A 263 24.00 0.22 -13.81
N SER A 264 23.70 1.37 -13.22
CA SER A 264 23.11 2.55 -13.88
C SER A 264 21.91 2.19 -14.75
N GLY A 265 20.90 1.58 -14.12
CA GLY A 265 19.75 1.05 -14.83
C GLY A 265 18.55 1.97 -14.81
N ARG A 266 17.79 1.93 -15.91
CA ARG A 266 16.49 2.56 -16.08
C ARG A 266 15.52 1.53 -16.64
N LEU A 267 14.40 1.33 -15.97
CA LEU A 267 13.26 0.53 -16.43
C LEU A 267 12.06 1.46 -16.61
N GLN A 268 11.45 1.44 -17.78
CA GLN A 268 10.19 2.12 -18.07
C GLN A 268 9.12 1.09 -18.36
N LEU A 269 7.95 1.27 -17.76
CA LEU A 269 6.80 0.41 -17.92
C LEU A 269 5.56 1.28 -18.10
N GLN A 270 4.90 1.17 -19.25
CA GLN A 270 3.77 2.03 -19.61
C GLN A 270 2.65 1.27 -20.31
N GLY A 271 1.41 1.69 -20.12
CA GLY A 271 0.24 1.12 -20.79
C GLY A 271 -0.82 0.68 -19.78
N GLU A 272 -1.50 -0.41 -20.09
CA GLU A 272 -2.55 -1.01 -19.26
C GLU A 272 -2.19 -2.47 -18.96
N THR A 273 -2.85 -3.10 -17.99
CA THR A 273 -2.56 -4.50 -17.63
C THR A 273 -2.79 -5.47 -18.79
N SER A 274 -3.69 -5.15 -19.73
CA SER A 274 -3.95 -5.97 -20.93
C SER A 274 -2.97 -5.75 -22.08
N ALA A 275 -2.22 -4.64 -22.07
CA ALA A 275 -1.24 -4.29 -23.09
C ALA A 275 -0.27 -3.23 -22.54
N TYR A 276 0.96 -3.63 -22.27
CA TYR A 276 2.02 -2.75 -21.77
C TYR A 276 3.27 -2.84 -22.62
N GLN A 277 4.04 -1.75 -22.60
CA GLN A 277 5.38 -1.65 -23.16
C GLN A 277 6.40 -1.56 -22.02
N LEU A 278 7.49 -2.29 -22.17
CA LEU A 278 8.61 -2.32 -21.25
C LEU A 278 9.88 -1.92 -21.99
N GLU A 279 10.63 -0.99 -21.42
CA GLU A 279 11.98 -0.65 -21.88
C GLU A 279 12.96 -0.74 -20.71
N LEU A 280 14.05 -1.48 -20.88
CA LEU A 280 15.11 -1.61 -19.90
C LEU A 280 16.45 -1.26 -20.53
N LYS A 281 17.21 -0.39 -19.86
CA LYS A 281 18.62 -0.14 -20.15
C LYS A 281 19.42 -0.29 -18.88
N THR A 282 20.43 -1.15 -18.87
CA THR A 282 21.31 -1.32 -17.70
C THR A 282 22.63 -1.95 -18.12
N GLY A 283 23.72 -1.62 -17.42
CA GLY A 283 24.92 -2.46 -17.44
C GLY A 283 24.70 -3.70 -16.56
N LEU A 284 25.25 -4.85 -16.92
CA LEU A 284 25.29 -6.06 -16.12
C LEU A 284 26.73 -6.53 -15.93
N ASN A 285 27.02 -7.12 -14.77
CA ASN A 285 28.24 -7.87 -14.50
C ASN A 285 28.01 -8.81 -13.31
N GLY A 286 28.79 -9.88 -13.19
CA GLY A 286 28.62 -10.81 -12.09
C GLY A 286 29.61 -11.97 -12.11
N GLU A 287 29.48 -12.86 -11.14
CA GLU A 287 30.20 -14.14 -11.14
C GLU A 287 29.67 -15.00 -12.30
N GLY A 288 30.53 -15.39 -13.23
CA GLY A 288 30.08 -16.12 -14.44
C GLY A 288 29.47 -15.24 -15.53
N ILE A 289 29.27 -13.94 -15.28
CA ILE A 289 28.59 -13.01 -16.18
C ILE A 289 29.57 -11.90 -16.60
N PRO A 290 30.08 -11.93 -17.84
CA PRO A 290 30.97 -10.88 -18.31
C PRO A 290 30.28 -9.52 -18.27
N ALA A 291 31.06 -8.46 -18.06
CA ALA A 291 30.53 -7.12 -18.06
C ALA A 291 29.99 -6.75 -19.45
N GLY A 292 28.74 -6.28 -19.51
CA GLY A 292 28.09 -5.87 -20.75
C GLY A 292 26.92 -4.93 -20.53
N ASP A 293 26.44 -4.34 -21.61
CA ASP A 293 25.30 -3.43 -21.60
C ASP A 293 24.07 -4.12 -22.19
N VAL A 294 22.94 -4.02 -21.50
CA VAL A 294 21.65 -4.59 -21.89
C VAL A 294 20.71 -3.48 -22.32
N GLU A 295 20.13 -3.65 -23.50
CA GLU A 295 18.97 -2.89 -23.96
C GLU A 295 17.85 -3.88 -24.31
N LEU A 296 16.70 -3.74 -23.67
CA LEU A 296 15.53 -4.55 -23.91
C LEU A 296 14.33 -3.64 -24.18
N ALA A 297 13.58 -3.95 -25.22
CA ALA A 297 12.25 -3.44 -25.45
C ALA A 297 11.29 -4.62 -25.60
N ALA A 298 10.12 -4.55 -25.00
CA ALA A 298 9.15 -5.63 -25.02
C ALA A 298 7.73 -5.12 -24.93
N GLU A 299 6.81 -5.92 -25.47
CA GLU A 299 5.37 -5.69 -25.38
C GLU A 299 4.74 -6.91 -24.71
N GLY A 300 3.88 -6.68 -23.72
CA GLY A 300 3.32 -7.77 -22.93
C GLY A 300 1.93 -7.48 -22.42
N ASN A 301 1.39 -8.50 -21.74
CA ASN A 301 0.13 -8.44 -21.00
C ASN A 301 0.22 -9.39 -19.80
N LEU A 302 -0.90 -9.65 -19.13
CA LEU A 302 -0.95 -10.57 -17.99
C LEU A 302 -0.60 -12.03 -18.31
N LYS A 303 -0.51 -12.40 -19.59
CA LYS A 303 -0.40 -13.79 -20.07
C LYS A 303 0.91 -14.09 -20.79
N GLY A 304 1.68 -13.08 -21.15
CA GLY A 304 2.93 -13.26 -21.85
C GLY A 304 3.61 -11.95 -22.24
N ILE A 305 4.80 -12.10 -22.81
CA ILE A 305 5.64 -11.01 -23.30
C ILE A 305 6.28 -11.40 -24.62
N ASN A 306 6.33 -10.44 -25.52
CA ASN A 306 7.04 -10.52 -26.78
C ASN A 306 8.26 -9.59 -26.71
N LEU A 307 9.43 -10.18 -26.88
CA LEU A 307 10.71 -9.47 -26.86
C LEU A 307 10.93 -8.85 -28.25
N GLN A 308 11.00 -7.53 -28.32
CA GLN A 308 11.77 -6.90 -29.40
C GLN A 308 13.25 -7.23 -29.14
N PRO A 309 14.16 -7.16 -30.15
CA PRO A 309 15.51 -7.69 -29.98
C PRO A 309 16.18 -7.15 -28.72
N LEU A 310 16.32 -8.01 -27.70
CA LEU A 310 17.11 -7.74 -26.51
C LEU A 310 18.55 -7.74 -26.98
N LYS A 311 19.22 -6.60 -26.88
CA LYS A 311 20.60 -6.42 -27.27
C LYS A 311 21.46 -6.48 -26.02
N LEU A 312 22.48 -7.33 -26.06
CA LEU A 312 23.53 -7.41 -25.06
C LEU A 312 24.86 -7.15 -25.76
N THR A 313 25.50 -6.03 -25.44
CA THR A 313 26.85 -5.70 -25.91
C THR A 313 27.84 -6.19 -24.86
N VAL A 314 28.62 -7.21 -25.22
CA VAL A 314 29.49 -7.94 -24.29
C VAL A 314 30.65 -8.56 -25.04
N LEU A 315 31.82 -8.69 -24.39
CA LEU A 315 33.00 -9.33 -24.98
C LEU A 315 33.39 -8.78 -26.36
N GLU A 316 33.33 -7.45 -26.54
CA GLU A 316 33.56 -6.73 -27.81
C GLU A 316 32.63 -7.11 -28.98
N GLY A 317 31.61 -7.93 -28.73
CA GLY A 317 30.60 -8.35 -29.70
C GLY A 317 29.18 -8.04 -29.26
N GLY A 318 28.22 -8.69 -29.91
CA GLY A 318 26.80 -8.51 -29.68
C GLY A 318 26.06 -9.84 -29.54
N LEU A 319 25.09 -9.85 -28.63
CA LEU A 319 24.05 -10.86 -28.53
C LEU A 319 22.71 -10.19 -28.78
N GLN A 320 21.90 -10.78 -29.65
CA GLN A 320 20.51 -10.38 -29.86
C GLN A 320 19.60 -11.54 -29.50
N VAL A 321 18.57 -11.28 -28.71
CA VAL A 321 17.55 -12.27 -28.36
C VAL A 321 16.18 -11.77 -28.77
N THR A 322 15.46 -12.55 -29.57
CA THR A 322 14.08 -12.28 -29.99
C THR A 322 13.21 -13.47 -29.65
N GLY A 323 11.93 -13.22 -29.37
CA GLY A 323 11.00 -14.32 -29.17
C GLY A 323 9.90 -14.01 -28.17
N LYS A 324 9.17 -15.04 -27.80
CA LYS A 324 7.98 -14.93 -26.98
C LYS A 324 8.07 -15.82 -25.75
N VAL A 325 7.59 -15.31 -24.62
CA VAL A 325 7.38 -16.09 -23.40
C VAL A 325 5.92 -15.95 -23.00
N ASP A 326 5.21 -17.07 -22.88
CA ASP A 326 3.82 -17.15 -22.43
C ASP A 326 3.77 -17.80 -21.05
N TRP A 327 2.86 -17.35 -20.17
CA TRP A 327 2.68 -17.90 -18.81
C TRP A 327 1.22 -17.97 -18.37
N ASP A 328 0.26 -17.95 -19.31
CA ASP A 328 -1.18 -18.01 -19.02
C ASP A 328 -1.59 -19.28 -18.23
N GLU A 329 -1.15 -20.44 -18.68
CA GLU A 329 -1.43 -21.75 -18.04
C GLU A 329 -0.13 -22.48 -17.66
N LEU A 330 0.80 -22.52 -18.60
CA LEU A 330 2.13 -23.11 -18.47
C LEU A 330 3.13 -22.07 -18.95
N VAL A 331 4.31 -22.02 -18.34
CA VAL A 331 5.39 -21.18 -18.84
C VAL A 331 5.92 -21.81 -20.13
N ARG A 332 5.81 -21.14 -21.27
CA ARG A 332 6.33 -21.58 -22.56
C ARG A 332 7.23 -20.51 -23.13
N TRP A 333 8.31 -20.90 -23.79
CA TRP A 333 9.22 -19.97 -24.44
C TRP A 333 9.61 -20.47 -25.82
N ASP A 334 9.77 -19.53 -26.73
CA ASP A 334 10.36 -19.71 -28.05
C ASP A 334 11.26 -18.51 -28.32
N LEU A 335 12.58 -18.74 -28.25
CA LEU A 335 13.61 -17.72 -28.27
C LEU A 335 14.63 -18.05 -29.35
N GLU A 336 14.98 -17.04 -30.13
CA GLU A 336 16.09 -17.04 -31.06
C GLU A 336 17.19 -16.15 -30.51
N LEU A 337 18.41 -16.69 -30.41
CA LEU A 337 19.62 -15.97 -30.06
C LEU A 337 20.55 -15.88 -31.26
N LEU A 338 21.01 -14.67 -31.55
CA LEU A 338 22.03 -14.38 -32.55
C LEU A 338 23.27 -13.81 -31.85
N ALA A 339 24.38 -14.53 -31.96
CA ALA A 339 25.70 -14.09 -31.52
C ALA A 339 26.48 -13.54 -32.71
N ASP A 340 27.05 -12.36 -32.53
CA ASP A 340 27.83 -11.64 -33.53
C ASP A 340 29.17 -11.22 -32.93
N HIS A 341 30.26 -11.76 -33.47
CA HIS A 341 31.64 -11.39 -33.15
C HIS A 341 32.02 -11.46 -31.66
N LEU A 342 31.45 -12.38 -30.88
CA LEU A 342 31.80 -12.51 -29.45
C LEU A 342 33.25 -13.00 -29.29
N ASN A 343 34.03 -12.32 -28.45
CA ASN A 343 35.43 -12.68 -28.15
C ASN A 343 35.55 -13.34 -26.76
N PRO A 344 35.36 -14.67 -26.65
CA PRO A 344 35.47 -15.38 -25.37
C PRO A 344 36.85 -15.27 -24.71
N GLY A 345 37.91 -14.99 -25.48
CA GLY A 345 39.26 -14.78 -24.98
C GLY A 345 39.40 -13.63 -23.97
N LEU A 346 38.46 -12.68 -23.98
CA LEU A 346 38.39 -11.59 -23.00
C LEU A 346 37.91 -12.04 -21.62
N TYR A 347 37.26 -13.20 -21.54
CA TYR A 347 36.76 -13.78 -20.30
C TYR A 347 37.56 -15.02 -19.86
N GLN A 348 37.87 -15.90 -20.81
CA GLN A 348 38.69 -17.10 -20.61
C GLN A 348 39.83 -17.13 -21.65
N PRO A 349 41.08 -16.83 -21.27
CA PRO A 349 42.23 -16.75 -22.19
C PRO A 349 42.47 -18.03 -23.01
N GLU A 350 42.08 -19.19 -22.48
CA GLU A 350 42.15 -20.50 -23.12
C GLU A 350 41.18 -20.67 -24.30
N TRP A 351 40.21 -19.77 -24.50
CA TRP A 351 39.24 -19.80 -25.59
C TRP A 351 39.51 -18.66 -26.59
N PRO A 352 40.62 -18.67 -27.35
CA PRO A 352 40.88 -17.65 -28.34
C PRO A 352 39.95 -17.81 -29.55
N GLY A 353 39.35 -16.72 -30.04
CA GLY A 353 38.59 -16.73 -31.28
C GLY A 353 37.45 -15.71 -31.33
N ARG A 354 36.63 -15.82 -32.37
CA ARG A 354 35.36 -15.10 -32.53
C ARG A 354 34.25 -16.12 -32.67
N ILE A 355 33.16 -15.92 -31.92
CA ILE A 355 31.97 -16.76 -31.97
C ILE A 355 30.86 -15.98 -32.65
N ASP A 356 30.41 -16.53 -33.78
CA ASP A 356 29.19 -16.16 -34.48
C ASP A 356 28.25 -17.37 -34.44
N GLY A 357 26.95 -17.14 -34.27
CA GLY A 357 26.04 -18.26 -34.19
C GLY A 357 24.58 -17.87 -34.08
N ARG A 358 23.73 -18.86 -34.38
CA ARG A 358 22.29 -18.80 -34.19
C ARG A 358 21.89 -19.99 -33.32
N ILE A 359 21.14 -19.72 -32.27
CA ILE A 359 20.62 -20.73 -31.34
C ILE A 359 19.12 -20.52 -31.25
N GLU A 360 18.36 -21.60 -31.39
CA GLU A 360 16.91 -21.60 -31.19
C GLU A 360 16.63 -22.41 -29.92
N ILE A 361 15.89 -21.80 -28.99
CA ILE A 361 15.57 -22.35 -27.69
C ILE A 361 14.06 -22.33 -27.53
N SER A 362 13.45 -23.51 -27.55
CA SER A 362 12.02 -23.67 -27.24
C SER A 362 11.82 -24.64 -26.08
N GLY A 363 10.76 -24.42 -25.31
CA GLY A 363 10.46 -25.27 -24.16
C GLY A 363 9.19 -24.88 -23.43
N SER A 364 8.87 -25.68 -22.43
CA SER A 364 7.73 -25.43 -21.54
C SER A 364 8.02 -25.95 -20.12
N TYR A 365 7.48 -25.26 -19.12
CA TYR A 365 7.61 -25.59 -17.71
C TYR A 365 6.26 -25.42 -17.00
N GLY A 366 5.87 -26.45 -16.25
CA GLY A 366 4.72 -26.42 -15.34
C GLY A 366 4.29 -27.82 -14.90
N THR A 367 3.56 -27.89 -13.79
CA THR A 367 2.98 -29.14 -13.28
C THR A 367 1.80 -29.54 -14.16
N GLN A 368 1.85 -30.76 -14.71
CA GLN A 368 0.75 -31.34 -15.50
C GLN A 368 -0.54 -31.46 -14.71
#